data_AF-A0A7K4AIH9-F1
#
_entry.id   AF-A0A7K4AIH9-F1
#
_cell.length_a   1.000
_cell.length_b   1.000
_cell.length_c   1.000
_cell.angle_alpha   90.00
_cell.angle_beta   90.00
_cell.angle_gamma   90.00
#
_symmetry.space_group_name_H-M   'P 1'
#
loop_
_entity.id
_entity.type
_entity.pdbx_description
1 polymer ?
#
loop_
_entity_poly.entity_id
_entity_poly.type
_entity_poly.pdbx_seq_one_letter_code
_entity_poly.pdbx_strand_id
1 'polypeptide(L)'
;MVGGQADVKLVSNAMANATRRKIMAMLVEKERTNEEIEQAVGGTMLDYHLQMLKQAGLADTREGRVVITDFGKNFMETKSDKPGVAKKDLAGTRPLQVVDLRQLLPCIADSSKFRIIARFEPPLEGALKLLEPLFPRARYSDRIGALIIQRGNILITVYSTGRVTMTMIKSEAEAREVLEDLKKTINEAIIKGITPVPREKVKVDHAEIYQYLPRTDCQICGEQSCYAFAIKLVGRETEIDKCTPLLEPRYATNLEHIRTLLEYL
;
A
#
# COMPACT_ATOMS: atom_id res chain seq x y z
N MET A 1 34.79 -3.67 -11.17
CA MET A 1 34.53 -2.72 -10.07
C MET A 1 33.03 -2.68 -9.82
N VAL A 2 32.66 -2.85 -8.54
CA VAL A 2 31.36 -2.58 -7.89
C VAL A 2 30.12 -3.32 -8.44
N GLY A 3 29.99 -4.60 -8.09
CA GLY A 3 28.68 -5.22 -7.92
C GLY A 3 28.05 -4.64 -6.65
N GLY A 4 27.26 -3.58 -6.80
CA GLY A 4 26.58 -2.93 -5.70
C GLY A 4 25.54 -3.88 -5.11
N GLN A 5 25.67 -4.21 -3.82
CA GLN A 5 24.53 -4.72 -3.06
C GLN A 5 23.37 -3.76 -3.24
N ALA A 6 22.26 -4.25 -3.79
CA ALA A 6 21.05 -3.44 -3.91
C ALA A 6 20.60 -3.03 -2.51
N ASP A 7 20.37 -1.73 -2.31
CA ASP A 7 19.81 -1.21 -1.07
C ASP A 7 18.44 -1.87 -0.84
N VAL A 8 18.28 -2.56 0.29
CA VAL A 8 17.06 -3.27 0.68
C VAL A 8 15.84 -2.35 0.59
N LYS A 9 16.00 -1.05 0.89
CA LYS A 9 14.94 -0.05 0.79
C LYS A 9 14.54 0.21 -0.68
N LEU A 10 15.51 0.30 -1.59
CA LEU A 10 15.26 0.48 -3.03
C LEU A 10 14.57 -0.73 -3.64
N VAL A 11 14.97 -1.94 -3.25
CA VAL A 11 14.33 -3.19 -3.69
C VAL A 11 12.89 -3.27 -3.21
N SER A 12 12.66 -2.98 -1.92
CA SER A 12 11.32 -2.98 -1.33
C SER A 12 10.40 -1.94 -2.00
N ASN A 13 10.90 -0.72 -2.24
CA ASN A 13 10.19 0.33 -2.97
C ASN A 13 9.86 -0.11 -4.41
N ALA A 14 10.86 -0.57 -5.16
CA ALA A 14 10.67 -1.04 -6.53
C ALA A 14 9.59 -2.13 -6.61
N MET A 15 9.58 -3.07 -5.68
CA MET A 15 8.66 -4.22 -5.70
C MET A 15 7.27 -3.97 -5.09
N ALA A 16 7.00 -2.81 -4.50
CA ALA A 16 5.67 -2.46 -4.02
C ALA A 16 4.71 -1.97 -5.09
N ASN A 17 5.21 -1.48 -6.22
CA ASN A 17 4.36 -1.09 -7.35
C ASN A 17 3.89 -2.32 -8.15
N ALA A 18 2.59 -2.36 -8.48
CA ALA A 18 2.00 -3.50 -9.19
C ALA A 18 2.52 -3.68 -10.63
N THR A 19 2.75 -2.59 -11.36
CA THR A 19 3.30 -2.59 -12.71
C THR A 19 4.70 -3.20 -12.71
N ARG A 20 5.59 -2.73 -11.82
CA ARG A 20 6.96 -3.24 -11.69
C ARG A 20 7.00 -4.74 -11.33
N ARG A 21 6.08 -5.21 -10.48
CA ARG A 21 5.95 -6.66 -10.21
C ARG A 21 5.57 -7.47 -11.44
N LYS A 22 4.65 -6.97 -12.28
CA LYS A 22 4.27 -7.64 -13.53
C LYS A 22 5.44 -7.70 -14.50
N ILE A 23 6.17 -6.59 -14.67
CA ILE A 23 7.40 -6.54 -15.49
C ILE A 23 8.38 -7.60 -15.00
N MET A 24 8.70 -7.63 -13.70
CA MET A 24 9.63 -8.61 -13.13
C MET A 24 9.17 -10.06 -13.37
N ALA A 25 7.88 -10.36 -13.24
CA ALA A 25 7.36 -11.70 -13.51
C ALA A 25 7.56 -12.12 -14.98
N MET A 26 7.37 -11.21 -15.94
CA MET A 26 7.62 -11.48 -17.35
C MET A 26 9.11 -11.75 -17.63
N LEU A 27 9.99 -10.99 -16.96
CA LEU A 27 11.45 -11.11 -17.14
C LEU A 27 12.05 -12.39 -16.54
N VAL A 28 11.36 -13.02 -15.57
CA VAL A 28 11.74 -14.35 -15.06
C VAL A 28 11.65 -15.42 -16.15
N GLU A 29 10.68 -15.29 -17.08
CA GLU A 29 10.48 -16.27 -18.14
C GLU A 29 11.49 -16.13 -19.29
N LYS A 30 11.67 -14.89 -19.77
CA LYS A 30 12.64 -14.52 -20.81
C LYS A 30 12.84 -13.00 -20.85
N GLU A 31 13.96 -12.57 -21.42
CA GLU A 31 14.17 -11.16 -21.74
C GLU A 31 13.05 -10.62 -22.66
N ARG A 32 12.72 -9.34 -22.51
CA ARG A 32 11.62 -8.70 -23.24
C ARG A 32 12.07 -7.40 -23.89
N THR A 33 11.49 -7.04 -25.04
CA THR A 33 11.63 -5.67 -25.58
C THR A 33 10.75 -4.70 -24.80
N ASN A 34 11.02 -3.39 -24.92
CA ASN A 34 10.13 -2.38 -24.34
C ASN A 34 8.70 -2.53 -24.88
N GLU A 35 8.52 -2.78 -26.18
CA GLU A 35 7.20 -2.94 -26.80
C GLU A 35 6.43 -4.14 -26.22
N GLU A 36 7.09 -5.28 -26.01
CA GLU A 36 6.48 -6.45 -25.36
C GLU A 36 6.02 -6.13 -23.93
N ILE A 37 6.78 -5.30 -23.21
CA ILE A 37 6.43 -4.87 -21.86
C ILE A 37 5.26 -3.88 -21.90
N GLU A 38 5.30 -2.87 -22.77
CA GLU A 38 4.22 -1.88 -22.93
C GLU A 38 2.87 -2.54 -23.24
N GLN A 39 2.86 -3.54 -24.12
CA GLN A 39 1.66 -4.29 -24.45
C GLN A 39 1.05 -5.02 -23.24
N ALA A 40 1.88 -5.48 -22.31
CA ALA A 40 1.43 -6.27 -21.17
C ALA A 40 1.05 -5.42 -19.94
N VAL A 41 1.75 -4.31 -19.71
CA VAL A 41 1.59 -3.51 -18.48
C VAL A 41 1.05 -2.10 -18.73
N GLY A 42 0.90 -1.69 -19.99
CA GLY A 42 0.57 -0.34 -20.41
C GLY A 42 1.82 0.52 -20.61
N GLY A 43 1.79 1.43 -21.60
CA GLY A 43 2.92 2.30 -21.95
C GLY A 43 3.10 3.52 -21.03
N THR A 44 2.15 3.79 -20.14
CA THR A 44 2.23 4.95 -19.23
C THR A 44 3.45 4.82 -18.33
N MET A 45 4.41 5.74 -18.48
CA MET A 45 5.61 5.83 -17.64
C MET A 45 6.49 4.57 -17.64
N LEU A 46 6.53 3.80 -18.73
CA LEU A 46 7.34 2.58 -18.79
C LEU A 46 8.82 2.85 -18.44
N ASP A 47 9.41 3.89 -19.02
CA ASP A 47 10.81 4.25 -18.78
C ASP A 47 11.12 4.46 -17.29
N TYR A 48 10.19 5.08 -16.56
CA TYR A 48 10.33 5.26 -15.13
C TYR A 48 10.26 3.93 -14.37
N HIS A 49 9.31 3.05 -14.72
CA HIS A 49 9.23 1.73 -14.09
C HIS A 49 10.50 0.91 -14.32
N LEU A 50 11.05 0.94 -15.53
CA LEU A 50 12.32 0.27 -15.88
C LEU A 50 13.50 0.90 -15.13
N GLN A 51 13.56 2.23 -15.04
CA GLN A 51 14.60 2.94 -14.30
C GLN A 51 14.60 2.56 -12.82
N MET A 52 13.43 2.43 -12.19
CA MET A 52 13.32 2.05 -10.78
C MET A 52 13.77 0.61 -10.54
N LEU A 53 13.43 -0.32 -11.44
CA LEU A 53 13.93 -1.69 -11.39
C LEU A 53 15.45 -1.75 -11.57
N LYS A 54 15.99 -0.89 -12.45
CA LYS A 54 17.43 -0.76 -12.67
C LYS A 54 18.18 -0.19 -11.47
N GLN A 55 17.66 0.88 -10.86
CA GLN A 55 18.23 1.46 -9.64
C GLN A 55 18.21 0.49 -8.46
N ALA A 56 17.16 -0.34 -8.37
CA ALA A 56 17.08 -1.41 -7.38
C ALA A 56 17.95 -2.64 -7.73
N GLY A 57 18.68 -2.62 -8.85
CA GLY A 57 19.51 -3.74 -9.30
C GLY A 57 18.72 -4.99 -9.70
N LEU A 58 17.41 -4.90 -9.91
CA LEU A 58 16.51 -6.02 -10.18
C LEU A 58 16.45 -6.38 -11.67
N ALA A 59 16.53 -5.38 -12.54
CA ALA A 59 16.55 -5.55 -13.99
C ALA A 59 17.58 -4.61 -14.61
N ASP A 60 18.03 -4.91 -15.82
CA ASP A 60 18.92 -4.05 -16.60
C ASP A 60 18.51 -4.07 -18.07
N THR A 61 19.14 -3.24 -18.89
CA THR A 61 18.90 -3.18 -20.34
C THR A 61 20.17 -3.60 -21.07
N ARG A 62 20.09 -4.64 -21.90
CA ARG A 62 21.17 -5.16 -22.76
C ARG A 62 20.67 -5.24 -24.19
N GLU A 63 21.37 -4.61 -25.12
CA GLU A 63 21.05 -4.68 -26.56
C GLU A 63 19.58 -4.35 -26.90
N GLY A 64 19.02 -3.35 -26.21
CA GLY A 64 17.61 -2.94 -26.42
C GLY A 64 16.57 -3.87 -25.79
N ARG A 65 17.00 -4.90 -25.06
CA ARG A 65 16.14 -5.81 -24.30
C ARG A 65 16.30 -5.58 -22.81
N VAL A 66 15.18 -5.63 -22.10
CA VAL A 66 15.16 -5.65 -20.65
C VAL A 66 15.42 -7.08 -20.19
N VAL A 67 16.40 -7.23 -19.31
CA VAL A 67 16.84 -8.50 -18.75
C VAL A 67 16.72 -8.46 -17.23
N ILE A 68 16.34 -9.58 -16.61
CA ILE A 68 16.45 -9.72 -15.16
C ILE A 68 17.93 -9.89 -14.79
N THR A 69 18.38 -9.26 -13.71
CA THR A 69 19.75 -9.48 -13.21
C THR A 69 19.83 -10.79 -12.41
N ASP A 70 21.03 -11.31 -12.16
CA ASP A 70 21.19 -12.47 -11.26
C ASP A 70 20.64 -12.18 -9.85
N PHE A 71 20.82 -10.95 -9.37
CA PHE A 71 20.24 -10.49 -8.11
C PHE A 71 18.71 -10.48 -8.17
N GLY A 72 18.11 -9.91 -9.23
CA GLY A 72 16.68 -9.88 -9.44
C GLY A 72 16.09 -11.29 -9.56
N LYS A 73 16.78 -12.19 -10.26
CA LYS A 73 16.41 -13.59 -10.40
C LYS A 73 16.44 -14.30 -9.05
N ASN A 74 17.54 -14.19 -8.31
CA ASN A 74 17.64 -14.71 -6.94
C ASN A 74 16.60 -14.11 -5.99
N PHE A 75 16.25 -12.83 -6.13
CA PHE A 75 15.19 -12.18 -5.36
C PHE A 75 13.79 -12.74 -5.69
N MET A 76 13.54 -13.02 -6.97
CA MET A 76 12.31 -13.65 -7.43
C MET A 76 12.27 -15.15 -7.06
N GLU A 77 13.43 -15.80 -7.02
CA GLU A 77 13.58 -17.22 -6.70
C GLU A 77 13.57 -17.50 -5.20
N THR A 78 14.13 -16.61 -4.36
CA THR A 78 13.93 -16.63 -2.91
C THR A 78 12.49 -16.34 -2.51
N LYS A 79 11.67 -15.80 -3.43
CA LYS A 79 10.21 -15.84 -3.31
C LYS A 79 9.57 -17.15 -3.81
N SER A 80 10.24 -17.93 -4.66
CA SER A 80 9.77 -19.28 -5.06
C SER A 80 10.25 -20.40 -4.12
N ASP A 81 11.37 -20.23 -3.43
CA ASP A 81 11.79 -21.04 -2.28
C ASP A 81 11.07 -20.54 -1.03
N LYS A 82 9.81 -20.99 -0.92
CA LYS A 82 8.90 -20.77 0.21
C LYS A 82 9.01 -19.36 0.84
N PRO A 83 8.13 -18.42 0.45
CA PRO A 83 7.77 -17.34 1.37
C PRO A 83 7.35 -18.05 2.66
N GLY A 84 8.09 -17.83 3.76
CA GLY A 84 8.05 -18.65 4.96
C GLY A 84 6.67 -19.23 5.17
N VAL A 85 6.54 -20.55 4.92
CA VAL A 85 5.30 -21.27 4.61
C VAL A 85 4.06 -20.42 4.88
N ALA A 86 3.42 -19.94 3.83
CA ALA A 86 2.02 -19.53 3.88
C ALA A 86 1.24 -20.70 4.49
N LYS A 87 1.12 -20.70 5.82
CA LYS A 87 0.38 -21.72 6.51
C LYS A 87 -1.07 -21.52 6.10
N LYS A 88 -1.79 -22.63 5.91
CA LYS A 88 -3.23 -22.64 5.67
C LYS A 88 -3.99 -22.20 6.93
N ASP A 89 -3.68 -21.02 7.46
CA ASP A 89 -4.10 -20.58 8.79
C ASP A 89 -5.53 -20.02 8.78
N LEU A 90 -6.10 -19.73 7.61
CA LEU A 90 -7.50 -19.32 7.46
C LEU A 90 -8.44 -20.50 7.15
N ALA A 91 -7.94 -21.74 7.05
CA ALA A 91 -8.76 -22.90 6.76
C ALA A 91 -9.91 -23.06 7.79
N GLY A 92 -11.15 -23.11 7.31
CA GLY A 92 -12.35 -23.18 8.16
C GLY A 92 -12.91 -21.81 8.59
N THR A 93 -12.22 -20.70 8.27
CA THR A 93 -12.78 -19.35 8.44
C THR A 93 -13.83 -19.10 7.36
N ARG A 94 -15.01 -18.63 7.75
CA ARG A 94 -16.10 -18.34 6.82
C ARG A 94 -16.03 -16.87 6.37
N PRO A 95 -16.36 -16.57 5.10
CA PRO A 95 -16.51 -15.19 4.63
C PRO A 95 -17.49 -14.40 5.53
N LEU A 96 -17.14 -13.16 5.81
CA LEU A 96 -17.91 -12.26 6.66
C LEU A 96 -18.88 -11.38 5.87
N GLN A 97 -19.91 -10.90 6.56
CA GLN A 97 -20.84 -9.87 6.13
C GLN A 97 -20.89 -8.74 7.14
N VAL A 98 -21.22 -7.53 6.68
CA VAL A 98 -21.51 -6.39 7.55
C VAL A 98 -22.99 -6.45 7.92
N VAL A 99 -23.31 -6.62 9.21
CA VAL A 99 -24.69 -6.85 9.66
C VAL A 99 -25.31 -5.68 10.43
N ASP A 100 -24.48 -4.82 11.03
CA ASP A 100 -24.92 -3.63 11.75
C ASP A 100 -24.02 -2.45 11.39
N LEU A 101 -24.62 -1.27 11.19
CA LEU A 101 -23.93 0.01 11.10
C LEU A 101 -24.66 1.01 11.99
N ARG A 102 -24.02 1.47 13.05
CA ARG A 102 -24.57 2.49 13.96
C ARG A 102 -23.60 3.65 14.08
N GLN A 103 -24.09 4.85 13.78
CA GLN A 103 -23.40 6.08 14.10
C GLN A 103 -23.58 6.35 15.59
N LEU A 104 -22.49 6.33 16.34
CA LEU A 104 -22.52 6.49 17.78
C LEU A 104 -21.57 7.63 18.13
N LEU A 105 -22.13 8.84 18.02
CA LEU A 105 -21.62 10.10 18.58
C LEU A 105 -20.52 10.81 17.77
N PRO A 106 -20.34 12.14 18.00
CA PRO A 106 -19.17 12.87 17.52
C PRO A 106 -17.86 12.21 17.96
N CYS A 107 -16.82 12.37 17.15
CA CYS A 107 -15.48 11.90 17.46
C CYS A 107 -14.85 12.76 18.55
N ILE A 108 -14.16 12.11 19.49
CA ILE A 108 -13.51 12.81 20.61
C ILE A 108 -12.39 13.74 20.10
N ALA A 109 -11.69 13.32 19.03
CA ALA A 109 -10.60 14.08 18.44
C ALA A 109 -11.07 15.23 17.53
N ASP A 110 -12.30 15.17 17.03
CA ASP A 110 -12.83 16.14 16.06
C ASP A 110 -14.36 16.09 16.08
N SER A 111 -15.00 17.14 16.61
CA SER A 111 -16.46 17.21 16.77
C SER A 111 -17.21 17.26 15.44
N SER A 112 -16.54 17.57 14.32
CA SER A 112 -17.12 17.52 12.97
C SER A 112 -17.14 16.11 12.38
N LYS A 113 -16.46 15.15 13.03
CA LYS A 113 -16.39 13.75 12.60
C LYS A 113 -17.16 12.87 13.56
N PHE A 114 -17.36 11.62 13.16
CA PHE A 114 -18.17 10.65 13.86
C PHE A 114 -17.38 9.43 14.30
N ARG A 115 -17.90 8.76 15.32
CA ARG A 115 -17.55 7.39 15.67
C ARG A 115 -18.63 6.47 15.17
N ILE A 116 -18.19 5.39 14.52
CA ILE A 116 -19.06 4.36 13.97
C ILE A 116 -18.81 3.08 14.73
N ILE A 117 -19.87 2.33 15.01
CA ILE A 117 -19.79 0.96 15.49
C ILE A 117 -20.54 0.08 14.50
N ALA A 118 -19.86 -0.95 14.03
CA ALA A 118 -20.41 -1.94 13.13
C ALA A 118 -20.19 -3.35 13.69
N ARG A 119 -20.75 -4.34 13.01
CA ARG A 119 -20.54 -5.76 13.32
C ARG A 119 -20.31 -6.55 12.04
N PHE A 120 -19.32 -7.43 12.09
CA PHE A 120 -19.08 -8.49 11.13
C PHE A 120 -19.64 -9.82 11.63
N GLU A 121 -20.32 -10.56 10.76
CA GLU A 121 -20.76 -11.93 11.02
C GLU A 121 -20.38 -12.89 9.89
N PRO A 122 -19.86 -14.10 10.20
CA PRO A 122 -19.55 -14.57 11.54
C PRO A 122 -18.33 -13.84 12.15
N PRO A 123 -18.14 -13.87 13.48
CA PRO A 123 -16.93 -13.38 14.13
C PRO A 123 -15.68 -14.08 13.57
N LEU A 124 -14.58 -13.33 13.47
CA LEU A 124 -13.31 -13.83 12.94
C LEU A 124 -12.46 -14.54 14.00
N GLU A 125 -12.75 -14.33 15.29
CA GLU A 125 -12.12 -15.05 16.41
C GLU A 125 -10.60 -15.14 16.29
N GLY A 126 -10.03 -16.35 16.37
CA GLY A 126 -8.59 -16.60 16.25
C GLY A 126 -8.00 -16.27 14.88
N ALA A 127 -8.82 -16.25 13.82
CA ALA A 127 -8.38 -15.91 12.48
C ALA A 127 -7.99 -14.44 12.33
N LEU A 128 -8.51 -13.57 13.21
CA LEU A 128 -8.32 -12.13 13.14
C LEU A 128 -6.84 -11.70 13.20
N LYS A 129 -6.02 -12.39 14.00
CA LYS A 129 -4.58 -12.10 14.12
C LYS A 129 -3.85 -12.31 12.80
N LEU A 130 -4.27 -13.30 12.04
CA LEU A 130 -3.66 -13.69 10.77
C LEU A 130 -3.93 -12.67 9.66
N LEU A 131 -4.93 -11.81 9.84
CA LEU A 131 -5.30 -10.78 8.89
C LEU A 131 -4.41 -9.53 9.01
N GLU A 132 -3.56 -9.40 10.04
CA GLU A 132 -2.65 -8.25 10.21
C GLU A 132 -1.84 -7.91 8.95
N PRO A 133 -1.21 -8.87 8.26
CA PRO A 133 -0.42 -8.60 7.05
C PRO A 133 -1.20 -8.08 5.84
N LEU A 134 -2.54 -8.18 5.83
CA LEU A 134 -3.36 -7.65 4.75
C LEU A 134 -3.36 -6.12 4.71
N PHE A 135 -3.03 -5.48 5.84
CA PHE A 135 -3.20 -4.05 6.02
C PHE A 135 -1.84 -3.39 6.33
N PRO A 136 -1.33 -2.48 5.48
CA PRO A 136 0.02 -1.90 5.62
C PRO A 136 0.29 -1.27 6.99
N ARG A 137 -0.73 -0.64 7.57
CA ARG A 137 -0.65 0.03 8.89
C ARG A 137 -1.58 -0.61 9.90
N ALA A 138 -1.46 -1.92 10.03
CA ALA A 138 -2.14 -2.65 11.08
C ALA A 138 -1.21 -3.18 12.17
N ARG A 139 -1.84 -3.45 13.32
CA ARG A 139 -1.23 -4.15 14.45
C ARG A 139 -2.31 -4.92 15.18
N TYR A 140 -2.08 -6.21 15.41
CA TYR A 140 -2.90 -6.99 16.31
C TYR A 140 -2.48 -6.77 17.77
N SER A 141 -3.45 -6.72 18.68
CA SER A 141 -3.21 -6.67 20.12
C SER A 141 -3.80 -7.90 20.79
N ASP A 142 -2.93 -8.80 21.25
CA ASP A 142 -3.35 -9.98 22.01
C ASP A 142 -4.10 -9.59 23.30
N ARG A 143 -3.70 -8.49 23.96
CA ARG A 143 -4.32 -7.99 25.20
C ARG A 143 -5.83 -7.72 25.08
N ILE A 144 -6.29 -7.19 23.94
CA ILE A 144 -7.69 -6.82 23.73
C ILE A 144 -8.38 -7.63 22.63
N GLY A 145 -7.67 -8.62 22.08
CA GLY A 145 -8.19 -9.47 20.99
C GLY A 145 -8.66 -8.66 19.78
N ALA A 146 -7.87 -7.66 19.35
CA ALA A 146 -8.30 -6.74 18.30
C ALA A 146 -7.21 -6.44 17.27
N LEU A 147 -7.63 -6.36 16.01
CA LEU A 147 -6.83 -5.85 14.89
C LEU A 147 -7.11 -4.35 14.74
N ILE A 148 -6.06 -3.54 14.92
CA ILE A 148 -6.13 -2.09 14.80
C ILE A 148 -5.52 -1.73 13.45
N ILE A 149 -6.29 -1.08 12.59
CA ILE A 149 -5.89 -0.68 11.23
C ILE A 149 -6.00 0.84 11.15
N GLN A 150 -4.92 1.48 10.70
CA GLN A 150 -4.92 2.90 10.39
C GLN A 150 -5.02 3.09 8.87
N ARG A 151 -6.05 3.79 8.41
CA ARG A 151 -6.24 4.17 7.00
C ARG A 151 -6.32 5.70 6.91
N GLY A 152 -5.17 6.31 6.67
CA GLY A 152 -5.01 7.76 6.85
C GLY A 152 -5.42 8.22 8.24
N ASN A 153 -6.44 9.08 8.31
CA ASN A 153 -6.97 9.61 9.58
C ASN A 153 -7.98 8.69 10.26
N ILE A 154 -8.50 7.69 9.53
CA ILE A 154 -9.51 6.76 10.06
C ILE A 154 -8.78 5.69 10.86
N LEU A 155 -9.16 5.54 12.13
CA LEU A 155 -8.73 4.43 12.97
C LEU A 155 -9.83 3.39 13.04
N ILE A 156 -9.54 2.19 12.58
CA ILE A 156 -10.46 1.06 12.53
C ILE A 156 -9.97 0.03 13.56
N THR A 157 -10.85 -0.45 14.42
CA THR A 157 -10.57 -1.53 15.36
C THR A 157 -11.58 -2.65 15.16
N VAL A 158 -11.11 -3.79 14.65
CA VAL A 158 -11.90 -5.02 14.52
C VAL A 158 -11.59 -5.88 15.73
N TYR A 159 -12.60 -6.30 16.48
CA TYR A 159 -12.48 -7.19 17.63
C TYR A 159 -12.75 -8.63 17.21
N SER A 160 -12.15 -9.60 17.89
CA SER A 160 -12.34 -11.04 17.65
C SER A 160 -13.81 -11.47 17.73
N THR A 161 -14.62 -10.74 18.49
CA THR A 161 -16.07 -10.92 18.64
C THR A 161 -16.91 -10.44 17.45
N GLY A 162 -16.27 -9.94 16.38
CA GLY A 162 -16.95 -9.39 15.20
C GLY A 162 -17.35 -7.92 15.36
N ARG A 163 -17.22 -7.31 16.55
CA ARG A 163 -17.43 -5.87 16.71
C ARG A 163 -16.38 -5.08 15.93
N VAL A 164 -16.80 -4.01 15.27
CA VAL A 164 -15.91 -3.07 14.57
C VAL A 164 -16.18 -1.66 15.11
N THR A 165 -15.14 -0.91 15.39
CA THR A 165 -15.24 0.53 15.68
C THR A 165 -14.40 1.31 14.69
N MET A 166 -14.91 2.46 14.25
CA MET A 166 -14.18 3.39 13.39
C MET A 166 -14.28 4.80 13.97
N THR A 167 -13.17 5.54 13.96
CA THR A 167 -13.14 6.95 14.36
C THR A 167 -12.72 7.83 13.19
N MET A 168 -12.93 9.14 13.31
CA MET A 168 -12.58 10.14 12.29
C MET A 168 -13.33 9.96 10.96
N ILE A 169 -14.56 9.44 11.02
CA ILE A 169 -15.44 9.27 9.86
C ILE A 169 -16.22 10.55 9.60
N LYS A 170 -16.27 11.01 8.35
CA LYS A 170 -16.96 12.22 7.89
C LYS A 170 -18.46 12.00 7.65
N SER A 171 -18.85 10.80 7.23
CA SER A 171 -20.26 10.49 6.91
C SER A 171 -20.58 9.00 7.00
N GLU A 172 -21.87 8.66 7.05
CA GLU A 172 -22.31 7.27 6.95
C GLU A 172 -21.91 6.61 5.62
N ALA A 173 -21.91 7.37 4.51
CA ALA A 173 -21.48 6.87 3.21
C ALA A 173 -19.99 6.44 3.22
N GLU A 174 -19.11 7.26 3.78
CA GLU A 174 -17.69 6.91 3.97
C GLU A 174 -17.54 5.68 4.87
N ALA A 175 -18.35 5.58 5.93
CA ALA A 175 -18.36 4.40 6.80
C ALA A 175 -18.70 3.11 6.04
N ARG A 176 -19.72 3.16 5.16
CA ARG A 176 -20.15 2.02 4.34
C ARG A 176 -19.08 1.62 3.34
N GLU A 177 -18.45 2.58 2.68
CA GLU A 177 -17.36 2.34 1.74
C GLU A 177 -16.17 1.66 2.42
N VAL A 178 -15.75 2.15 3.59
CA VAL A 178 -14.66 1.56 4.37
C VAL A 178 -14.99 0.12 4.79
N LEU A 179 -16.22 -0.14 5.25
CA LEU A 179 -16.63 -1.48 5.68
C LEU A 179 -16.73 -2.48 4.53
N GLU A 180 -17.23 -2.06 3.36
CA GLU A 180 -17.27 -2.93 2.18
C GLU A 180 -15.86 -3.24 1.66
N ASP A 181 -14.95 -2.28 1.69
CA ASP A 181 -13.55 -2.50 1.31
C ASP A 181 -12.83 -3.47 2.27
N LEU A 182 -13.05 -3.33 3.59
CA LEU A 182 -12.56 -4.29 4.59
C LEU A 182 -13.12 -5.69 4.33
N LYS A 183 -14.44 -5.80 4.14
CA LYS A 183 -15.12 -7.07 3.86
C LYS A 183 -14.55 -7.72 2.61
N LYS A 184 -14.41 -6.97 1.52
CA LYS A 184 -13.85 -7.47 0.26
C LYS A 184 -12.44 -8.01 0.47
N THR A 185 -11.55 -7.21 1.08
CA THR A 185 -10.16 -7.59 1.34
C THR A 185 -10.04 -8.85 2.19
N ILE A 186 -10.81 -8.91 3.29
CA ILE A 186 -10.79 -10.05 4.20
C ILE A 186 -11.35 -11.30 3.53
N ASN A 187 -12.49 -11.19 2.85
CA ASN A 187 -13.12 -12.33 2.18
C ASN A 187 -12.28 -12.87 1.04
N GLU A 188 -11.61 -12.02 0.26
CA GLU A 188 -10.67 -12.46 -0.76
C GLU A 188 -9.51 -13.28 -0.15
N ALA A 189 -8.98 -12.86 1.00
CA ALA A 189 -7.93 -13.60 1.70
C ALA A 189 -8.43 -14.94 2.26
N ILE A 190 -9.64 -14.96 2.85
CA ILE A 190 -10.30 -16.18 3.34
C ILE A 190 -10.52 -17.17 2.20
N ILE A 191 -11.07 -16.71 1.06
CA ILE A 191 -11.34 -17.54 -0.13
C ILE A 191 -10.04 -18.13 -0.67
N LYS A 192 -8.96 -17.36 -0.70
CA LYS A 192 -7.63 -17.85 -1.13
C LYS A 192 -7.00 -18.81 -0.10
N GLY A 193 -7.50 -18.83 1.14
CA GLY A 193 -6.98 -19.67 2.23
C GLY A 193 -5.55 -19.33 2.65
N ILE A 194 -5.04 -18.17 2.22
CA ILE A 194 -3.65 -17.74 2.38
C ILE A 194 -3.65 -16.29 2.87
N THR A 195 -2.97 -16.05 3.98
CA THR A 195 -2.65 -14.69 4.42
C THR A 195 -1.34 -14.25 3.79
N PRO A 196 -1.21 -13.00 3.33
CA PRO A 196 0.06 -12.48 2.86
C PRO A 196 1.12 -12.63 3.93
N VAL A 197 2.36 -12.86 3.48
CA VAL A 197 3.52 -12.78 4.38
C VAL A 197 3.57 -11.37 4.98
N PRO A 198 3.85 -11.22 6.30
CA PRO A 198 4.10 -9.92 6.90
C PRO A 198 5.04 -9.10 6.03
N ARG A 199 4.55 -7.98 5.49
CA ARG A 199 5.41 -7.02 4.79
C ARG A 199 6.15 -6.21 5.84
N GLU A 200 7.41 -5.90 5.55
CA GLU A 200 8.17 -4.96 6.37
C GLU A 200 7.43 -3.62 6.38
N LYS A 201 7.24 -3.02 7.57
CA LYS A 201 6.52 -1.75 7.72
C LYS A 201 7.36 -0.64 7.13
N VAL A 202 7.13 -0.32 5.86
CA VAL A 202 7.81 0.78 5.17
C VAL A 202 7.31 2.09 5.77
N LYS A 203 8.17 2.77 6.51
CA LYS A 203 7.91 4.13 7.00
C LYS A 203 8.15 5.11 5.86
N VAL A 204 7.09 5.77 5.40
CA VAL A 204 7.21 6.89 4.45
C VAL A 204 7.57 8.14 5.23
N ASP A 205 8.72 8.72 4.89
CA ASP A 205 9.21 9.94 5.50
C ASP A 205 8.71 11.16 4.71
N HIS A 206 8.15 12.15 5.40
CA HIS A 206 7.78 13.43 4.80
C HIS A 206 8.96 14.14 4.10
N ALA A 207 10.20 13.90 4.54
CA ALA A 207 11.39 14.45 3.91
C ALA A 207 11.67 13.79 2.56
N GLU A 208 11.34 12.49 2.42
CA GLU A 208 11.43 11.76 1.16
C GLU A 208 10.40 12.29 0.17
N ILE A 209 9.14 12.47 0.61
CA ILE A 209 8.09 13.09 -0.22
C ILE A 209 8.50 14.50 -0.68
N TYR A 210 9.04 15.31 0.23
CA TYR A 210 9.47 16.68 -0.06
C TYR A 210 10.52 16.77 -1.17
N GLN A 211 11.44 15.79 -1.28
CA GLN A 211 12.47 15.78 -2.33
C GLN A 211 11.88 15.72 -3.75
N TYR A 212 10.71 15.10 -3.89
CA TYR A 212 10.02 14.94 -5.16
C TYR A 212 9.00 16.06 -5.44
N LEU A 213 8.68 16.91 -4.47
CA LEU A 213 7.82 18.06 -4.71
C LEU A 213 8.50 19.12 -5.62
N PRO A 214 7.73 20.03 -6.23
CA PRO A 214 8.27 21.12 -7.03
C PRO A 214 9.23 22.06 -6.26
N ARG A 215 9.11 22.10 -4.91
CA ARG A 215 9.94 22.92 -4.00
C ARG A 215 9.96 24.41 -4.36
N THR A 216 8.84 24.91 -4.85
CA THR A 216 8.66 26.33 -5.20
C THR A 216 8.12 27.17 -4.04
N ASP A 217 7.62 26.53 -2.97
CA ASP A 217 6.92 27.18 -1.86
C ASP A 217 5.85 28.18 -2.31
N CYS A 218 5.17 27.88 -3.42
CA CYS A 218 4.22 28.79 -4.08
C CYS A 218 2.93 29.08 -3.30
N GLN A 219 2.63 28.32 -2.24
CA GLN A 219 1.43 28.44 -1.40
C GLN A 219 0.07 28.30 -2.11
N ILE A 220 0.05 27.89 -3.39
CA ILE A 220 -1.19 27.72 -4.18
C ILE A 220 -2.16 26.72 -3.53
N CYS A 221 -1.61 25.69 -2.86
CA CYS A 221 -2.40 24.69 -2.14
C CYS A 221 -2.91 25.15 -0.76
N GLY A 222 -2.59 26.37 -0.34
CA GLY A 222 -2.95 26.93 0.97
C GLY A 222 -1.99 26.55 2.11
N GLU A 223 -0.93 25.80 1.82
CA GLU A 223 0.09 25.42 2.81
C GLU A 223 1.25 26.41 2.84
N GLN A 224 1.84 26.62 4.03
CA GLN A 224 2.90 27.61 4.26
C GLN A 224 4.19 27.34 3.44
N SER A 225 4.45 26.08 3.10
CA SER A 225 5.57 25.66 2.28
C SER A 225 5.31 24.27 1.66
N CYS A 226 6.09 23.89 0.65
CA CYS A 226 6.11 22.53 0.11
C CYS A 226 6.47 21.50 1.20
N TYR A 227 7.32 21.87 2.16
CA TYR A 227 7.64 21.00 3.29
C TYR A 227 6.41 20.78 4.19
N ALA A 228 5.67 21.85 4.53
CA ALA A 228 4.42 21.75 5.28
C ALA A 228 3.37 20.90 4.54
N PHE A 229 3.27 21.04 3.22
CA PHE A 229 2.44 20.17 2.38
C PHE A 229 2.87 18.70 2.47
N ALA A 230 4.16 18.39 2.43
CA ALA A 230 4.66 17.02 2.57
C ALA A 230 4.31 16.39 3.93
N ILE A 231 4.44 17.14 5.03
CA ILE A 231 4.03 16.71 6.38
C ILE A 231 2.56 16.32 6.37
N LYS A 232 1.69 17.22 5.91
CA LYS A 232 0.25 17.00 5.86
C LYS A 232 -0.16 15.89 4.91
N LEU A 233 0.56 15.73 3.80
CA LEU A 233 0.30 14.67 2.83
C LEU A 233 0.61 13.29 3.43
N VAL A 234 1.74 13.16 4.15
CA VAL A 234 2.07 11.95 4.91
C VAL A 234 1.05 11.70 6.03
N GLY A 235 0.55 12.76 6.66
CA GLY A 235 -0.53 12.72 7.66
C GLY A 235 -1.94 12.47 7.09
N ARG A 236 -2.11 12.41 5.75
CA ARG A 236 -3.43 12.35 5.08
C ARG A 236 -4.39 13.47 5.48
N GLU A 237 -3.84 14.63 5.83
CA GLU A 237 -4.56 15.88 6.10
C GLU A 237 -4.79 16.70 4.83
N THR A 238 -4.06 16.38 3.75
CA THR A 238 -4.22 16.98 2.42
C THR A 238 -4.14 15.91 1.33
N GLU A 239 -4.58 16.24 0.12
CA GLU A 239 -4.58 15.36 -1.04
C GLU A 239 -3.47 15.78 -2.01
N ILE A 240 -2.86 14.79 -2.68
CA ILE A 240 -1.75 15.03 -3.62
C ILE A 240 -2.16 16.00 -4.73
N ASP A 241 -3.41 15.92 -5.18
CA ASP A 241 -3.97 16.71 -6.28
C ASP A 241 -4.11 18.20 -5.93
N LYS A 242 -4.02 18.58 -4.64
CA LYS A 242 -3.97 20.00 -4.24
C LYS A 242 -2.67 20.68 -4.62
N CYS A 243 -1.59 19.93 -4.87
CA CYS A 243 -0.35 20.50 -5.41
C CYS A 243 -0.47 20.62 -6.93
N THR A 244 -1.20 21.63 -7.41
CA THR A 244 -1.42 21.83 -8.85
C THR A 244 -0.12 21.95 -9.67
N PRO A 245 0.99 22.55 -9.18
CA PRO A 245 2.24 22.55 -9.95
C PRO A 245 2.84 21.16 -10.14
N LEU A 246 2.62 20.22 -9.21
CA LEU A 246 3.11 18.84 -9.32
C LEU A 246 2.38 18.04 -10.42
N LEU A 247 1.20 18.49 -10.84
CA LEU A 247 0.43 17.86 -11.92
C LEU A 247 0.94 18.22 -13.32
N GLU A 248 1.87 19.17 -13.43
CA GLU A 248 2.44 19.55 -14.73
C GLU A 248 3.27 18.39 -15.33
N PRO A 249 3.28 18.23 -16.67
CA PRO A 249 3.96 17.12 -17.34
C PRO A 249 5.43 16.95 -16.96
N ARG A 250 6.14 18.07 -16.69
CA ARG A 250 7.55 18.04 -16.26
C ARG A 250 7.79 17.33 -14.93
N TYR A 251 6.77 17.18 -14.10
CA TYR A 251 6.84 16.48 -12.81
C TYR A 251 6.14 15.12 -12.81
N ALA A 252 5.74 14.58 -13.98
CA ALA A 252 5.02 13.31 -14.08
C ALA A 252 5.73 12.16 -13.33
N THR A 253 7.05 12.05 -13.49
CA THR A 253 7.89 11.07 -12.79
C THR A 253 7.86 11.25 -11.27
N ASN A 254 7.96 12.48 -10.80
CA ASN A 254 7.93 12.81 -9.38
C ASN A 254 6.56 12.50 -8.76
N LEU A 255 5.49 12.86 -9.46
CA LEU A 255 4.12 12.59 -9.06
C LEU A 255 3.89 11.08 -8.89
N GLU A 256 4.37 10.27 -9.85
CA GLU A 256 4.24 8.82 -9.79
C GLU A 256 5.09 8.19 -8.67
N HIS A 257 6.29 8.73 -8.43
CA HIS A 257 7.10 8.34 -7.28
C HIS A 257 6.38 8.60 -5.96
N ILE A 258 5.83 9.81 -5.80
CA ILE A 258 5.06 10.17 -4.61
C ILE A 258 3.84 9.26 -4.47
N ARG A 259 3.06 9.01 -5.53
CA ARG A 259 1.91 8.10 -5.50
C ARG A 259 2.29 6.71 -5.02
N THR A 260 3.40 6.16 -5.50
CA THR A 260 3.93 4.87 -5.03
C THR A 260 4.26 4.91 -3.54
N LEU A 261 4.92 5.97 -3.05
CA LEU A 261 5.18 6.14 -1.62
C LEU A 261 3.87 6.24 -0.82
N LEU A 262 2.86 6.91 -1.36
CA LEU A 262 1.55 7.01 -0.71
C LEU A 262 0.80 5.66 -0.63
N GLU A 263 1.16 4.62 -1.39
CA GLU A 263 0.55 3.28 -1.24
C GLU A 263 0.89 2.62 0.10
N TYR A 264 1.93 3.09 0.79
CA TYR A 264 2.35 2.59 2.10
C TYR A 264 1.68 3.32 3.29
N LEU A 265 0.89 4.36 3.04
CA LEU A 265 0.28 5.24 4.07
C LEU A 265 -1.21 4.98 4.31
#